data_AF-A0A1A2N8A9-F1
#
_entry.id   AF-A0A1A2N8A9-F1
#
_cell.length_a   1.000
_cell.length_b   1.000
_cell.length_c   1.000
_cell.angle_alpha   90.00
_cell.angle_beta   90.00
_cell.angle_gamma   90.00
#
_symmetry.space_group_name_H-M   'P 1'
#
loop_
_entity.id
_entity.type
_entity.pdbx_description
1 polymer ?
#
loop_
_entity_poly.entity_id
_entity_poly.type
_entity_poly.pdbx_seq_one_letter_code
_entity_poly.pdbx_strand_id
1 'polypeptide(L)'
;MRFKRSRLGAAMLGCVAALVLPTAIASADPPDPHQPDMTKGFCPGGRWGYGNLAVCDGEKYPDGSFWHQWMKTWIVGPQFYYDCVGG
;
A
#
# COMPACT_ATOMS: atom_id res chain seq x y z
N MET A 1 -0.80 32.41 45.69
CA MET A 1 0.25 31.80 44.83
C MET A 1 0.08 30.28 44.55
N ARG A 2 -1.01 29.61 44.98
CA ARG A 2 -1.19 28.15 44.78
C ARG A 2 -1.62 27.73 43.37
N PHE A 3 -2.37 28.56 42.64
CA PHE A 3 -2.93 28.23 41.31
C PHE A 3 -1.90 28.09 40.17
N LYS A 4 -0.72 28.75 40.25
CA LYS A 4 0.33 28.62 39.22
C LYS A 4 1.08 27.28 39.29
N ARG A 5 1.20 26.69 40.49
CA ARG A 5 1.92 25.42 40.71
C ARG A 5 1.15 24.21 40.17
N SER A 6 -0.19 24.25 40.26
CA SER A 6 -1.08 23.21 39.74
C SER A 6 -1.05 23.11 38.21
N ARG A 7 -0.94 24.25 37.51
CA ARG A 7 -0.83 24.31 36.04
C ARG A 7 0.49 23.73 35.51
N LEU A 8 1.60 23.98 36.22
CA LEU A 8 2.91 23.43 35.87
C LEU A 8 2.97 21.91 36.10
N GLY A 9 2.35 21.41 37.17
CA GLY A 9 2.28 19.97 37.44
C GLY A 9 1.47 19.20 36.40
N ALA A 10 0.33 19.76 35.97
CA ALA A 10 -0.50 19.15 34.91
C ALA A 10 0.21 19.12 33.55
N ALA A 11 0.95 20.19 33.20
CA ALA A 11 1.71 20.25 31.95
C ALA A 11 2.87 19.22 31.91
N MET A 12 3.58 19.03 33.02
CA MET A 12 4.67 18.05 33.11
C MET A 12 4.16 16.60 33.00
N LEU A 13 3.03 16.28 33.63
CA LEU A 13 2.39 14.95 33.52
C LEU A 13 1.95 14.63 32.07
N GLY A 14 1.46 15.63 31.33
CA GLY A 14 1.08 15.46 29.92
C GLY A 14 2.27 15.16 29.00
N CYS A 15 3.42 15.82 29.22
CA CYS A 15 4.63 15.58 28.42
C CYS A 15 5.25 14.20 28.67
N VAL A 16 5.19 13.68 29.90
CA VAL A 16 5.65 12.32 30.19
C VAL A 16 4.74 11.31 29.49
N ALA A 17 3.42 11.47 29.56
CA ALA A 17 2.47 10.57 28.91
C ALA A 17 2.68 10.45 27.39
N ALA A 18 3.03 11.55 26.70
CA ALA A 18 3.31 11.52 25.26
C ALA A 18 4.61 10.76 24.90
N LEU A 19 5.56 10.64 25.83
CA LEU A 19 6.84 9.95 25.61
C LEU A 19 6.78 8.44 25.94
N VAL A 20 5.83 8.00 26.78
CA VAL A 20 5.69 6.58 27.15
C VAL A 20 4.69 5.83 26.27
N LEU A 21 3.89 6.54 25.47
CA LEU A 21 2.98 5.90 24.53
C LEU A 21 3.80 5.34 23.36
N PRO A 22 3.72 4.02 23.08
CA PRO A 22 4.38 3.46 21.92
C PRO A 22 3.85 4.15 20.67
N THR A 23 4.75 4.78 19.92
CA THR A 23 4.43 5.25 18.57
C THR A 23 4.05 4.03 17.76
N ALA A 24 2.80 3.98 17.27
CA ALA A 24 2.39 2.94 16.35
C ALA A 24 3.37 2.95 15.17
N ILE A 25 4.14 1.87 15.02
CA ILE A 25 5.03 1.70 13.88
C ILE A 25 4.12 1.33 12.72
N ALA A 26 4.00 2.22 11.74
CA ALA A 26 3.40 1.88 10.46
C ALA A 26 4.35 0.90 9.76
N SER A 27 4.09 -0.40 9.90
CA SER A 27 4.67 -1.42 9.05
C SER A 27 3.87 -1.47 7.76
N ALA A 28 4.55 -1.52 6.62
CA ALA A 28 3.88 -1.96 5.40
C ALA A 28 3.47 -3.42 5.57
N ASP A 29 2.31 -3.77 5.03
CA ASP A 29 1.93 -5.17 4.87
C ASP A 29 2.96 -5.86 3.97
N PRO A 30 3.20 -7.17 4.18
CA PRO A 30 4.03 -7.95 3.27
C PRO A 30 3.47 -7.88 1.83
N PRO A 31 4.32 -8.04 0.81
CA PRO A 31 3.88 -8.05 -0.59
C PRO A 31 2.79 -9.10 -0.79
N ASP A 32 1.73 -8.70 -1.50
CA ASP A 32 0.61 -9.58 -1.74
C ASP A 32 1.01 -10.75 -2.68
N PRO A 33 0.80 -12.02 -2.28
CA PRO A 33 1.19 -13.17 -3.08
C PRO A 33 0.41 -13.31 -4.40
N HIS A 34 -0.76 -12.70 -4.54
CA HIS A 34 -1.56 -12.73 -5.78
C HIS A 34 -1.20 -11.59 -6.74
N GLN A 35 -0.25 -10.73 -6.36
CA GLN A 35 0.17 -9.61 -7.20
C GLN A 35 0.94 -10.14 -8.44
N PRO A 36 0.45 -9.85 -9.66
CA PRO A 36 1.09 -10.30 -10.89
C PRO A 36 2.41 -9.57 -11.11
N ASP A 37 3.29 -10.18 -11.90
CA ASP A 37 4.56 -9.57 -12.31
C ASP A 37 4.86 -9.88 -13.78
N MET A 38 4.44 -8.95 -14.63
CA MET A 38 4.64 -8.97 -16.07
C MET A 38 6.12 -8.98 -16.45
N THR A 39 7.00 -8.37 -15.64
CA THR A 39 8.45 -8.34 -15.89
C THR A 39 9.10 -9.70 -15.67
N LYS A 40 8.50 -10.52 -14.81
CA LYS A 40 8.86 -11.93 -14.58
C LYS A 40 8.01 -12.91 -15.39
N GLY A 41 7.05 -12.43 -16.18
CA GLY A 41 6.11 -13.27 -16.92
C GLY A 41 5.09 -14.01 -16.05
N PHE A 42 4.88 -13.56 -14.81
CA PHE A 42 3.96 -14.18 -13.86
C PHE A 42 2.57 -13.52 -13.95
N CYS A 43 1.64 -14.17 -14.66
CA CYS A 43 0.28 -13.68 -14.89
C CYS A 43 -0.74 -14.82 -14.72
N PRO A 44 -1.00 -15.27 -13.48
CA PRO A 44 -1.86 -16.41 -13.21
C PRO A 44 -3.33 -16.20 -13.65
N GLY A 45 -3.82 -14.96 -13.65
CA GLY A 45 -5.14 -14.59 -14.19
C GLY A 45 -5.19 -14.46 -15.72
N GLY A 46 -4.04 -14.57 -16.38
CA GLY A 46 -3.90 -14.47 -17.82
C GLY A 46 -3.24 -13.17 -18.29
N ARG A 47 -2.95 -13.13 -19.59
CA ARG A 47 -2.38 -11.97 -20.28
C ARG A 47 -3.26 -11.55 -21.42
N TRP A 48 -3.44 -10.25 -21.58
CA TRP A 48 -4.13 -9.66 -22.72
C TRP A 48 -3.59 -8.25 -22.99
N GLY A 49 -4.03 -7.62 -24.06
CA GLY A 49 -3.55 -6.30 -24.44
C GLY A 49 -3.88 -5.96 -25.88
N TYR A 50 -3.78 -4.69 -26.22
CA TYR A 50 -3.99 -4.19 -27.56
C TYR A 50 -3.10 -2.99 -27.86
N GLY A 51 -2.39 -3.02 -28.99
CA GLY A 51 -1.45 -1.97 -29.38
C GLY A 51 -0.31 -1.80 -28.37
N ASN A 52 -0.23 -0.62 -27.76
CA ASN A 52 0.80 -0.26 -26.76
C ASN A 52 0.40 -0.56 -25.31
N LEU A 53 -0.73 -1.24 -25.11
CA LEU A 53 -1.21 -1.69 -23.81
C LEU A 53 -0.94 -3.20 -23.67
N ALA A 54 -0.23 -3.58 -22.62
CA ALA A 54 -0.12 -4.96 -22.17
C ALA A 54 -0.70 -5.08 -20.76
N VAL A 55 -1.37 -6.19 -20.48
CA VAL A 55 -2.09 -6.45 -19.24
C VAL A 55 -1.75 -7.85 -18.74
N CYS A 56 -1.62 -7.98 -17.43
CA CYS A 56 -1.25 -9.17 -16.70
C CYS A 56 -2.14 -9.23 -15.45
N ASP A 57 -3.06 -10.19 -15.43
CA ASP A 57 -3.98 -10.38 -14.31
C ASP A 57 -3.37 -11.33 -13.27
N GLY A 58 -3.57 -10.99 -12.01
CA GLY A 58 -3.22 -11.77 -10.84
C GLY A 58 -4.22 -12.89 -10.57
N GLU A 59 -3.95 -13.66 -9.52
CA GLU A 59 -4.86 -14.71 -9.10
C GLU A 59 -6.11 -14.08 -8.47
N LYS A 60 -7.28 -14.65 -8.75
CA LYS A 60 -8.52 -14.18 -8.14
C LYS A 60 -8.60 -14.61 -6.69
N TYR A 61 -8.88 -13.67 -5.81
CA TYR A 61 -9.28 -13.96 -4.44
C TYR A 61 -10.63 -14.70 -4.40
N PRO A 62 -11.01 -15.30 -3.26
CA PRO A 62 -12.30 -15.98 -3.11
C PRO A 62 -13.53 -15.09 -3.38
N ASP A 63 -13.40 -13.77 -3.19
CA ASP A 63 -14.45 -12.78 -3.49
C ASP A 63 -14.49 -12.38 -4.97
N GLY A 64 -13.61 -12.96 -5.80
CA GLY A 64 -13.51 -12.69 -7.23
C GLY A 64 -12.66 -11.47 -7.59
N SER A 65 -12.24 -10.67 -6.60
CA SER A 65 -11.31 -9.57 -6.82
C SER A 65 -9.94 -10.08 -7.26
N PHE A 66 -9.13 -9.24 -7.91
CA PHE A 66 -7.77 -9.61 -8.31
C PHE A 66 -6.91 -8.39 -8.54
N TRP A 67 -5.59 -8.59 -8.48
CA TRP A 67 -4.63 -7.59 -8.91
C TRP A 67 -4.53 -7.55 -10.42
N HIS A 68 -4.48 -6.35 -10.97
CA HIS A 68 -4.34 -6.07 -12.38
C HIS A 68 -3.07 -5.26 -12.59
N GLN A 69 -2.09 -5.82 -13.30
CA GLN A 69 -0.92 -5.07 -13.72
C GLN A 69 -1.02 -4.76 -15.20
N TRP A 70 -0.86 -3.50 -15.55
CA TRP A 70 -0.82 -3.08 -16.94
C TRP A 70 0.38 -2.19 -17.22
N MET A 71 0.79 -2.23 -18.47
CA MET A 71 1.95 -1.53 -18.99
C MET A 71 1.52 -0.65 -20.15
N LYS A 72 2.00 0.59 -20.15
CA LYS A 72 1.92 1.48 -21.30
C LYS A 72 3.31 1.87 -21.76
N THR A 73 3.60 1.61 -23.03
CA THR A 73 4.89 1.95 -23.63
C THR A 73 4.90 3.42 -24.06
N TRP A 74 5.90 4.17 -23.60
CA TRP A 74 6.16 5.56 -23.99
C TRP A 74 7.55 5.68 -24.63
N ILE A 75 7.89 6.88 -25.14
CA ILE A 75 9.23 7.17 -25.70
C ILE A 75 10.36 6.88 -24.70
N VAL A 76 10.11 7.09 -23.41
CA VAL A 76 11.09 6.88 -22.34
C VAL A 76 11.15 5.43 -21.82
N GLY A 77 10.36 4.54 -22.42
CA GLY A 77 10.25 3.13 -22.02
C GLY A 77 8.88 2.76 -21.45
N PRO A 78 8.74 1.50 -21.02
CA PRO A 78 7.50 1.00 -20.42
C PRO A 78 7.28 1.57 -19.02
N GLN A 79 6.05 2.01 -18.75
CA GLN A 79 5.59 2.29 -17.39
C GLN A 79 4.61 1.21 -16.95
N PHE A 80 4.80 0.73 -15.72
CA PHE A 80 3.97 -0.31 -15.11
C PHE A 80 3.06 0.31 -14.06
N TYR A 81 1.82 -0.14 -14.06
CA TYR A 81 0.78 0.31 -13.15
C TYR A 81 0.11 -0.92 -12.55
N TYR A 82 -0.42 -0.75 -11.34
CA TYR A 82 -1.14 -1.77 -10.62
C TYR A 82 -2.46 -1.19 -10.11
N ASP A 83 -3.53 -1.96 -10.24
CA ASP A 83 -4.82 -1.66 -9.64
C ASP A 83 -5.48 -2.96 -9.13
N CYS A 84 -6.37 -2.82 -8.15
CA CYS A 84 -7.21 -3.91 -7.68
C CYS A 84 -8.57 -3.82 -8.37
N VAL A 85 -8.95 -4.88 -9.06
CA VAL A 85 -10.27 -4.99 -9.69
C VAL A 85 -11.19 -5.73 -8.73
N GLY A 86 -12.34 -5.12 -8.40
CA GLY A 86 -13.38 -5.76 -7.58
C GLY A 86 -14.13 -6.85 -8.35
N GLY A 87 -14.53 -7.90 -7.65
CA GLY A 87 -15.29 -9.05 -8.17
C GLY A 87 -16.77 -8.78 -8.42
#